data_AF-G3AD89-F1
#
_entry.id   AF-G3AD89-F1
#
_cell.length_a   1.000
_cell.length_b   1.000
_cell.length_c   1.000
_cell.angle_alpha   90.00
_cell.angle_beta   90.00
_cell.angle_gamma   90.00
#
_symmetry.space_group_name_H-M   'P 1'
#
loop_
_entity.id
_entity.type
_entity.pdbx_description
1 polymer ?
#
loop_
_entity_poly.entity_id
_entity_poly.type
_entity_poly.pdbx_seq_one_letter_code
_entity_poly.pdbx_strand_id
1 'polypeptide(L)'
;TWLCGIALNLIRNHFRKMYRQPYQESWEDEVHSELEGHGDVSHQVDGHRQLARVIQAIDCLPSNMQKVLEVSLEMDGNYQETANSLGVPIGTVRSR
;
A
#
# COMPACT_ATOMS: atom_id res chain seq x y z
N THR A 1 -8.75 -6.29 -10.43
CA THR A 1 -10.05 -6.60 -9.78
C THR A 1 -10.18 -8.05 -9.31
N TRP A 2 -9.63 -9.05 -10.01
CA TRP A 2 -9.68 -10.47 -9.60
C TRP A 2 -9.14 -10.76 -8.20
N LEU A 3 -7.95 -10.21 -7.87
CA LEU A 3 -7.33 -10.38 -6.54
C LEU A 3 -8.21 -9.84 -5.40
N CYS A 4 -8.80 -8.65 -5.57
CA CYS A 4 -9.72 -8.07 -4.59
C CYS A 4 -10.96 -8.96 -4.39
N GLY A 5 -11.45 -9.58 -5.48
CA GLY A 5 -12.56 -10.55 -5.40
C GLY A 5 -12.21 -11.78 -4.56
N ILE A 6 -10.99 -12.33 -4.73
CA ILE A 6 -10.48 -13.42 -3.88
C ILE A 6 -10.38 -12.99 -2.43
N ALA A 7 -9.75 -11.85 -2.17
CA ALA A 7 -9.60 -11.31 -0.82
C ALA A 7 -10.96 -11.16 -0.13
N LEU A 8 -11.95 -10.60 -0.83
CA LEU A 8 -13.30 -10.44 -0.31
C LEU A 8 -13.99 -11.78 -0.01
N ASN A 9 -13.78 -12.80 -0.84
CA ASN A 9 -14.29 -14.14 -0.58
C ASN A 9 -13.64 -14.78 0.66
N LEU A 10 -12.33 -14.59 0.83
CA LEU A 10 -11.60 -15.07 2.02
C LEU A 10 -12.12 -14.40 3.29
N ILE A 11 -12.28 -13.07 3.27
CA ILE A 11 -12.80 -12.28 4.39
C ILE A 11 -14.21 -12.76 4.78
N ARG A 12 -15.12 -12.90 3.81
CA ARG A 12 -16.48 -13.41 4.06
C ARG A 12 -16.48 -14.82 4.64
N ASN A 13 -15.61 -15.69 4.14
CA ASN A 13 -15.51 -17.07 4.62
C ASN A 13 -14.98 -17.11 6.06
N HIS A 14 -13.98 -16.30 6.39
CA HIS A 14 -13.44 -16.18 7.75
C HIS A 14 -14.53 -15.78 8.74
N PHE A 15 -15.23 -14.67 8.49
CA PHE A 15 -16.30 -14.21 9.38
C PHE A 15 -17.49 -15.19 9.45
N ARG A 16 -17.89 -15.82 8.34
CA ARG A 16 -18.96 -16.83 8.36
C ARG A 16 -18.61 -18.02 9.26
N LYS A 17 -17.33 -18.44 9.30
CA LYS A 17 -16.88 -19.52 10.18
C LYS A 17 -16.91 -19.07 11.64
N MET A 18 -16.38 -17.89 11.95
CA MET A 18 -16.39 -17.34 13.31
C MET A 18 -17.82 -17.23 13.88
N TYR A 19 -18.78 -16.68 13.12
CA TYR A 19 -20.16 -16.52 13.60
C TYR A 19 -20.99 -17.82 13.65
N ARG A 20 -20.50 -18.93 13.06
CA ARG A 20 -21.17 -20.24 13.13
C ARG A 20 -20.67 -21.11 14.27
N GLN A 21 -19.63 -20.69 14.98
CA GLN A 21 -19.09 -21.40 16.12
C GLN A 21 -20.09 -21.24 17.30
N PRO A 22 -20.55 -22.34 17.94
CA PRO A 22 -21.37 -22.24 19.14
C PRO A 22 -20.63 -21.39 20.18
N TYR A 23 -21.35 -20.54 20.93
CA TYR A 23 -20.76 -19.81 22.04
C TYR A 23 -20.28 -20.82 23.09
N GLN A 24 -19.01 -21.20 23.01
CA GLN A 24 -18.30 -21.85 24.09
C GLN A 24 -17.53 -20.73 24.78
N GLU A 25 -17.89 -20.44 26.03
CA GLU A 25 -17.11 -19.60 26.93
C GLU A 25 -15.83 -20.38 27.26
N SER A 26 -14.89 -20.38 26.31
CA SER A 26 -13.56 -20.95 26.46
C SER A 26 -12.66 -19.85 27.02
N TRP A 27 -12.29 -19.98 28.28
CA TRP A 27 -11.30 -19.11 28.94
C TRP A 27 -9.94 -19.09 28.22
N GLU A 28 -9.71 -20.01 27.27
CA GLU A 28 -8.51 -20.08 26.42
C GLU A 28 -8.65 -19.23 25.13
N ASP A 29 -9.87 -19.02 24.61
CA ASP A 29 -10.11 -18.25 23.37
C ASP A 29 -9.92 -16.74 23.58
N GLU A 30 -10.22 -16.23 24.78
CA GLU A 30 -10.06 -14.80 25.11
C GLU A 30 -8.57 -14.39 25.10
N VAL A 31 -7.68 -15.25 25.60
CA VAL A 31 -6.23 -15.05 25.59
C VAL A 31 -5.65 -15.11 24.17
N HIS A 32 -6.19 -15.97 23.29
CA HIS A 32 -5.74 -16.07 21.91
C HIS A 32 -6.26 -14.94 21.00
N SER A 33 -7.49 -14.47 21.22
CA SER A 33 -8.05 -13.34 20.46
C SER A 33 -7.35 -12.01 20.74
N GLU A 34 -6.93 -11.76 21.99
CA GLU A 34 -6.14 -10.57 22.35
C GLU A 34 -4.74 -10.57 21.73
N LEU A 35 -4.14 -11.76 21.54
CA LEU A 35 -2.84 -11.92 20.89
C LEU A 35 -2.90 -11.75 19.36
N GLU A 36 -3.99 -12.18 18.71
CA GLU A 36 -4.21 -12.00 17.26
C GLU A 36 -4.69 -10.58 16.90
N GLY A 37 -5.43 -9.91 17.79
CA GLY A 37 -5.91 -8.54 17.63
C GLY A 37 -4.80 -7.49 17.65
N HIS A 38 -3.64 -7.83 18.21
CA HIS A 38 -2.42 -7.02 18.10
C HIS A 38 -1.72 -7.26 16.75
N GLY A 39 -2.52 -7.26 15.69
CA GLY A 39 -2.08 -7.13 14.29
C GLY A 39 -1.33 -5.82 14.12
N ASP A 40 -0.07 -5.88 14.50
CA ASP A 40 1.01 -5.22 13.80
C ASP A 40 0.98 -3.69 13.79
N VAL A 41 0.68 -3.11 14.95
CA VAL A 41 0.88 -1.68 15.23
C VAL A 41 2.29 -1.24 14.81
N SER A 42 3.29 -2.12 14.99
CA SER A 42 4.66 -1.87 14.53
C SER A 42 4.72 -1.68 13.02
N HIS A 43 4.22 -2.61 12.20
CA HIS A 43 4.30 -2.44 10.75
C HIS A 43 3.39 -1.32 10.23
N GLN A 44 2.26 -1.03 10.88
CA GLN A 44 1.48 0.16 10.52
C GLN A 44 2.26 1.45 10.77
N VAL A 45 2.90 1.58 11.94
CA VAL A 45 3.74 2.73 12.29
C VAL A 45 4.96 2.81 11.36
N ASP A 46 5.58 1.68 11.04
CA ASP A 46 6.73 1.62 10.15
C ASP A 46 6.36 1.98 8.72
N GLY A 47 5.20 1.55 8.21
CA GLY A 47 4.68 1.95 6.91
C GLY A 47 4.43 3.45 6.81
N HIS A 48 3.81 4.06 7.83
CA HIS A 48 3.63 5.51 7.89
C HIS A 48 4.96 6.26 7.96
N ARG A 49 5.92 5.77 8.76
CA ARG A 49 7.27 6.35 8.85
C ARG A 49 8.03 6.24 7.53
N GLN A 50 7.90 5.12 6.83
CA GLN A 50 8.51 4.91 5.53
C GLN A 50 7.94 5.88 4.50
N LEU A 51 6.61 6.04 4.44
CA LEU A 51 5.96 7.02 3.56
C LEU A 51 6.43 8.45 3.85
N ALA A 52 6.50 8.83 5.14
CA ALA A 52 6.99 10.15 5.52
C ALA A 52 8.44 10.39 5.06
N ARG A 53 9.32 9.39 5.18
CA ARG A 53 10.70 9.46 4.68
C ARG A 53 10.76 9.57 3.15
N VAL A 54 9.91 8.85 2.44
CA VAL A 54 9.84 8.90 0.96
C VAL A 54 9.42 10.31 0.52
N ILE A 55 8.39 10.89 1.12
CA ILE A 55 7.95 12.26 0.79
C ILE A 55 9.08 13.26 1.05
N GLN A 56 9.75 13.19 2.20
CA GLN A 56 10.90 14.06 2.50
C GLN A 56 12.05 13.88 1.50
N ALA A 57 12.33 12.65 1.08
CA ALA A 57 13.35 12.38 0.07
C ALA A 57 12.98 12.98 -1.29
N ILE A 58 11.71 12.89 -1.70
CA ILE A 58 11.20 13.51 -2.92
C ILE A 58 11.35 15.03 -2.83
N ASP A 59 11.00 15.64 -1.71
CA ASP A 59 11.12 17.10 -1.49
C ASP A 59 12.57 17.59 -1.57
N CYS A 60 13.55 16.73 -1.29
CA CYS A 60 14.97 17.04 -1.39
C CYS A 60 15.55 16.87 -2.81
N LEU A 61 14.78 16.28 -3.75
CA LEU A 61 15.24 16.13 -5.13
C LEU A 61 15.29 17.48 -5.87
N PRO A 62 16.16 17.63 -6.86
CA PRO A 62 16.09 18.74 -7.80
C PRO A 62 14.71 18.84 -8.47
N SER A 63 14.25 20.07 -8.72
CA SER A 63 12.90 20.35 -9.26
C SER A 63 12.59 19.61 -10.57
N ASN A 64 13.60 19.39 -11.40
CA ASN A 64 13.48 18.67 -12.66
C ASN A 64 13.26 17.15 -12.50
N MET A 65 13.67 16.55 -11.38
CA MET A 65 13.41 15.16 -11.02
C MET A 65 12.05 15.03 -10.34
N GLN A 66 11.71 15.95 -9.44
CA GLN A 66 10.36 16.03 -8.84
C GLN A 66 9.28 16.13 -9.92
N LYS A 67 9.48 17.00 -10.92
CA LYS A 67 8.53 17.16 -12.02
C LYS A 67 8.37 15.88 -12.85
N VAL A 68 9.44 15.11 -13.02
CA VAL A 68 9.36 13.80 -13.72
C VAL A 68 8.53 12.81 -12.92
N LEU A 69 8.73 12.73 -11.61
CA LEU A 69 7.94 11.86 -10.73
C LEU A 69 6.46 12.26 -10.71
N GLU A 70 6.16 13.55 -10.58
CA GLU A 70 4.80 14.09 -10.57
C GLU A 70 4.05 13.73 -11.86
N VAL A 71 4.61 14.10 -13.02
CA VAL A 71 3.97 13.83 -14.31
C VAL A 71 3.94 12.33 -14.59
N SER A 72 4.94 11.56 -14.18
CA SER A 72 4.90 10.10 -14.30
C SER A 72 3.77 9.48 -13.49
N LEU A 73 3.41 10.06 -12.34
CA LEU A 73 2.29 9.58 -11.54
C LEU A 73 0.95 9.88 -12.23
N GLU A 74 0.82 11.05 -12.86
CA GLU A 74 -0.37 11.44 -13.64
C GLU A 74 -0.58 10.54 -14.86
N MET A 75 0.50 10.00 -15.43
CA MET A 75 0.49 9.13 -16.61
C MET A 75 0.55 7.64 -16.25
N ASP A 76 0.14 7.24 -15.05
CA ASP A 76 0.14 5.85 -14.59
C ASP A 76 1.50 5.11 -14.74
N GLY A 77 2.60 5.85 -14.65
CA GLY A 77 3.96 5.31 -14.81
C GLY A 77 4.43 5.16 -16.26
N ASN A 78 3.67 5.63 -17.24
CA ASN A 78 4.05 5.55 -18.65
C ASN A 78 5.16 6.54 -19.00
N TYR A 79 6.39 6.03 -19.17
CA TYR A 79 7.55 6.85 -19.50
C TYR A 79 7.44 7.61 -20.82
N GLN A 80 6.74 7.05 -21.82
CA GLN A 80 6.61 7.71 -23.12
C GLN A 80 5.64 8.89 -23.04
N GLU A 81 4.51 8.72 -22.36
CA GLU A 81 3.54 9.81 -22.13
C GLU A 81 4.13 10.89 -21.24
N THR A 82 4.88 10.50 -20.20
CA THR A 82 5.64 11.42 -19.35
C THR A 82 6.63 12.26 -20.15
N ALA A 83 7.41 11.61 -21.02
CA ALA A 83 8.38 12.29 -21.89
C ALA A 83 7.71 13.28 -22.85
N ASN A 84 6.58 12.87 -23.45
CA ASN A 84 5.79 13.72 -24.33
C ASN A 84 5.21 14.93 -23.60
N SER A 85 4.67 14.73 -22.40
CA SER A 85 4.10 15.81 -21.57
C SER A 85 5.16 16.80 -21.10
N LEU A 86 6.39 16.34 -20.85
CA LEU A 86 7.52 17.18 -20.41
C LEU A 86 8.32 17.79 -21.56
N GLY A 87 8.07 17.37 -22.81
CA GLY A 87 8.84 17.82 -23.98
C GLY A 87 10.31 17.40 -23.95
N VAL A 88 10.64 16.28 -23.30
CA VAL A 88 12.01 15.75 -23.19
C VAL A 88 12.12 14.38 -23.85
N PRO A 89 13.33 13.92 -24.25
CA PRO A 89 13.53 12.56 -24.73
C PRO A 89 13.18 11.52 -23.65
N ILE A 90 12.64 10.35 -24.06
CA ILE A 90 12.33 9.24 -23.13
C ILE A 90 13.56 8.77 -22.32
N GLY A 91 14.76 8.88 -22.90
CA GLY A 91 16.02 8.58 -22.20
C GLY A 91 16.25 9.49 -20.99
N THR A 92 15.80 10.74 -21.04
CA THR A 92 15.91 11.69 -19.93
C THR A 92 14.99 11.32 -18.78
N VAL A 93 13.76 10.87 -19.07
CA VAL A 93 12.83 10.36 -18.05
C VAL A 93 13.41 9.14 -17.35
N ARG A 94 14.00 8.18 -18.10
CA ARG A 94 14.60 6.97 -17.51
C ARG A 94 15.87 7.20 -16.70
N SER A 95 16.59 8.29 -16.97
CA SER A 95 17.85 8.62 -16.29
C SER A 95 17.65 9.38 -14.98
N ARG A 96 16.45 9.92 -14.77
CA ARG A 96 16.06 10.68 -13.59
C ARG A 96 15.23 9.80 -12.66
#